data_AF-A0A371HY75-F1
#
_entry.id   AF-A0A371HY75-F1
#
_cell.length_a   1.000
_cell.length_b   1.000
_cell.length_c   1.000
_cell.angle_alpha   90.00
_cell.angle_beta   90.00
_cell.angle_gamma   90.00
#
_symmetry.space_group_name_H-M   'P 1'
#
loop_
_entity.id
_entity.type
_entity.pdbx_description
1 polymer ?
#
loop_
_entity_poly.entity_id
_entity_poly.type
_entity_poly.pdbx_seq_one_letter_code
_entity_poly.pdbx_strand_id
1 'polypeptide(L)'
;MNPTILDVVKKEVTKLLAVGIIYPISDSQWVSLVQVVPKKSRMIVMKNQHDELVPMRIQNSWRVCIDYRRLNQATRKDHFPLPFIDQ
;
A
#
# COMPACT_ATOMS: atom_id res chain seq x y z
N MET A 1 7.39 -1.01 -15.68
CA MET A 1 6.40 -0.50 -14.71
C MET A 1 5.71 0.72 -15.30
N ASN A 2 4.44 0.95 -14.99
CA ASN A 2 3.76 2.19 -15.38
C ASN A 2 4.50 3.40 -14.72
N PRO A 3 4.85 4.45 -15.48
CA PRO A 3 5.57 5.62 -14.95
C PRO A 3 4.92 6.24 -13.71
N THR A 4 3.59 6.27 -13.66
CA THR A 4 2.83 6.81 -12.52
C THR A 4 3.03 6.00 -11.25
N ILE A 5 3.17 4.67 -11.37
CA ILE A 5 3.42 3.78 -10.23
C ILE A 5 4.82 4.01 -9.67
N LEU A 6 5.81 4.22 -10.54
CA LEU A 6 7.18 4.50 -10.12
C LEU A 6 7.26 5.81 -9.32
N ASP A 7 6.54 6.84 -9.76
CA ASP A 7 6.51 8.14 -9.07
C ASP A 7 5.92 8.02 -7.65
N VAL A 8 4.79 7.32 -7.52
CA VAL A 8 4.17 7.02 -6.21
C VAL A 8 5.15 6.29 -5.29
N VAL A 9 5.83 5.26 -5.78
CA VAL A 9 6.81 4.51 -4.98
C VAL A 9 7.97 5.39 -4.55
N LYS A 10 8.56 6.16 -5.48
CA LYS A 10 9.67 7.07 -5.19
C LYS A 10 9.29 8.09 -4.12
N LYS A 11 8.11 8.70 -4.23
CA LYS A 11 7.63 9.70 -3.26
C LYS A 11 7.48 9.11 -1.86
N GLU A 12 6.89 7.93 -1.72
CA GLU A 12 6.75 7.27 -0.42
C GLU A 12 8.09 6.81 0.15
N VAL A 13 8.98 6.24 -0.68
CA VAL A 13 10.34 5.84 -0.25
C VAL A 13 11.13 7.03 0.26
N THR A 14 11.16 8.15 -0.47
CA THR A 14 11.86 9.37 -0.03
C THR A 14 11.28 9.89 1.28
N LYS A 15 9.96 9.85 1.45
CA LYS A 15 9.31 10.27 2.71
C LYS A 15 9.71 9.38 3.88
N LEU A 16 9.69 8.06 3.72
CA LEU A 16 10.08 7.12 4.77
C LEU A 16 11.58 7.24 5.12
N LEU A 17 12.42 7.48 4.11
CA LEU A 17 13.85 7.72 4.29
C LEU A 17 14.10 9.02 5.07
N ALA A 18 13.40 10.11 4.72
CA ALA A 18 13.53 11.39 5.41
C ALA A 18 13.12 11.34 6.89
N VAL A 19 12.16 10.48 7.24
CA VAL A 19 11.73 10.25 8.63
C VAL A 19 12.61 9.21 9.35
N GLY A 20 13.50 8.51 8.64
CA GLY A 20 14.39 7.49 9.22
C GLY A 20 13.71 6.15 9.50
N ILE A 21 12.55 5.87 8.91
CA ILE A 21 11.86 4.57 9.04
C ILE A 21 12.59 3.49 8.22
N ILE A 22 13.19 3.88 7.09
CA ILE A 22 13.99 3.00 6.24
C ILE A 22 15.37 3.61 6.00
N TYR A 23 16.33 2.77 5.60
CA TYR A 23 17.69 3.18 5.26
C TYR A 23 18.18 2.39 4.03
N PRO A 24 19.14 2.93 3.25
CA PRO A 24 19.68 2.22 2.09
C PRO A 24 20.57 1.04 2.52
N ILE A 25 20.42 -0.08 1.82
CA ILE A 25 21.27 -1.27 1.94
C ILE A 25 21.75 -1.65 0.54
N SER A 26 23.03 -1.93 0.40
CA SER A 26 23.66 -2.31 -0.88
C SER A 26 23.46 -3.78 -1.27
N ASP A 27 23.43 -4.68 -0.29
CA ASP A 27 23.77 -6.10 -0.49
C ASP A 27 22.86 -7.07 0.29
N SER A 28 21.57 -6.74 0.42
CA SER A 28 20.62 -7.66 1.03
C SER A 28 20.36 -8.89 0.14
N GLN A 29 20.65 -10.08 0.65
CA GLN A 29 20.23 -11.35 0.04
C GLN A 29 18.70 -11.55 0.11
N TRP A 30 18.02 -10.82 0.99
CA TRP A 30 16.58 -10.88 1.19
C TRP A 30 15.91 -9.66 0.57
N VAL A 31 15.06 -9.91 -0.43
CA VAL A 31 14.28 -8.86 -1.11
C VAL A 31 12.83 -9.32 -1.24
N SER A 32 11.91 -8.42 -0.92
CA SER A 32 10.48 -8.59 -1.12
C SER A 32 9.98 -7.66 -2.22
N LEU A 33 8.98 -8.11 -2.97
CA LEU A 33 8.36 -7.31 -4.03
C LEU A 33 7.57 -6.13 -3.43
N VAL A 34 7.60 -4.99 -4.11
CA VAL A 34 6.77 -3.83 -3.79
C VAL A 34 5.53 -3.82 -4.68
N GLN A 35 4.36 -3.72 -4.05
CA GLN A 35 3.05 -3.64 -4.70
C GLN A 35 2.40 -2.29 -4.41
N VAL A 36 1.86 -1.64 -5.44
CA VAL A 36 1.08 -0.41 -5.27
C VAL A 36 -0.40 -0.72 -5.36
N VAL A 37 -1.14 -0.34 -4.32
CA VAL A 37 -2.58 -0.65 -4.17
C VAL A 37 -3.36 0.66 -4.07
N PRO A 38 -4.45 0.84 -4.84
CA PRO A 38 -5.28 2.03 -4.71
C PRO A 38 -6.01 2.01 -3.37
N LYS A 39 -6.00 3.14 -2.65
CA LYS A 39 -6.81 3.31 -1.44
C LYS A 39 -8.28 3.35 -1.85
N LYS A 40 -9.14 2.67 -1.09
CA LYS A 40 -10.59 2.79 -1.27
C LYS A 40 -10.99 4.24 -1.00
N SER A 41 -11.43 4.93 -2.04
CA SER A 41 -12.01 6.26 -1.95
C SER A 41 -13.53 6.18 -1.77
N ARG A 42 -14.10 7.28 -1.31
CA ARG A 42 -15.55 7.47 -1.28
C ARG A 42 -16.08 7.44 -2.71
N MET A 43 -17.19 6.75 -2.92
CA MET A 43 -17.93 6.80 -4.18
C MET A 43 -18.69 8.13 -4.20
N ILE A 44 -18.48 8.94 -5.24
CA ILE A 44 -19.22 10.20 -5.41
C ILE A 44 -20.21 10.02 -6.55
N VAL A 45 -21.34 10.70 -6.48
CA VAL A 45 -22.32 10.72 -7.57
C VAL A 45 -22.08 12.01 -8.36
N MET A 46 -21.78 11.89 -9.65
CA MET A 46 -21.60 13.03 -10.56
C MET A 46 -22.61 12.95 -11.69
N LYS A 47 -23.05 14.10 -12.18
CA LYS A 47 -23.86 14.16 -13.41
C LYS A 47 -22.97 13.92 -14.62
N ASN A 48 -23.40 13.04 -15.52
CA ASN A 48 -22.76 12.85 -16.81
C ASN A 48 -23.18 13.95 -17.81
N GLN A 49 -22.74 13.84 -19.07
CA GLN A 49 -23.10 14.78 -20.15
C GLN A 49 -24.59 14.77 -20.51
N HIS A 50 -25.33 13.77 -20.06
CA HIS A 50 -26.77 13.60 -20.27
C HIS A 50 -27.57 13.88 -18.97
N ASP A 51 -26.98 14.59 -18.01
CA ASP A 51 -27.60 14.93 -16.70
C ASP A 51 -27.95 13.73 -15.79
N GLU A 52 -27.53 12.51 -16.15
CA GLU A 52 -27.78 11.32 -15.34
C GLU A 52 -26.78 11.22 -14.19
N LEU A 53 -27.28 10.81 -13.02
CA LEU A 53 -26.47 10.61 -11.81
C LEU A 53 -25.71 9.28 -11.90
N VAL A 54 -24.41 9.35 -12.20
CA VAL A 54 -23.54 8.18 -12.30
C VAL A 54 -22.64 8.09 -11.04
N PRO A 55 -22.61 6.95 -10.35
CA PRO A 55 -21.64 6.73 -9.28
C PRO A 55 -20.24 6.57 -9.86
N MET A 56 -19.32 7.44 -9.49
CA MET A 56 -17.93 7.43 -9.94
C MET A 56 -16.97 7.24 -8.76
N ARG A 57 -15.95 6.41 -8.98
CA ARG A 57 -14.91 6.11 -7.98
C ARG A 57 -13.65 6.90 -8.30
N ILE A 58 -13.36 7.93 -7.51
CA ILE A 58 -12.14 8.72 -7.71
C ILE A 58 -10.96 8.06 -6.98
N GLN A 59 -9.98 7.49 -7.68
CA GLN A 59 -8.76 6.94 -7.05
C GLN A 59 -7.71 8.04 -6.81
N ASN A 60 -7.86 8.82 -5.72
CA ASN A 60 -6.95 9.93 -5.40
C ASN A 60 -5.72 9.55 -4.56
N SER A 61 -5.66 8.33 -4.03
CA SER A 61 -4.61 7.94 -3.08
C SER A 61 -4.20 6.50 -3.30
N TRP A 62 -2.89 6.27 -3.22
CA TRP A 62 -2.27 4.96 -3.38
C TRP A 62 -1.55 4.58 -2.09
N ARG A 63 -1.35 3.28 -1.89
CA ARG A 63 -0.55 2.71 -0.80
C ARG A 63 0.57 1.88 -1.41
N VAL A 64 1.77 2.02 -0.87
CA VAL A 64 2.90 1.13 -1.17
C VAL A 64 2.90 0.02 -0.13
N CYS A 65 2.77 -1.22 -0.58
CA CYS A 65 2.76 -2.43 0.25
C CYS A 65 3.95 -3.30 -0.12
N ILE A 66 4.63 -3.88 0.88
CA ILE A 66 5.70 -4.84 0.66
C ILE A 66 5.12 -6.25 0.82
N ASP A 67 5.37 -7.12 -0.15
CA ASP A 67 4.92 -8.50 -0.11
C ASP A 67 5.85 -9.34 0.78
N TYR A 68 5.45 -9.45 2.05
CA TYR A 68 6.16 -10.26 3.05
C TYR A 68 5.76 -11.73 3.06
N ARG A 69 4.98 -12.26 2.10
CA ARG A 69 4.50 -13.66 2.16
C ARG A 69 5.63 -14.68 2.34
N ARG A 70 6.73 -14.55 1.58
CA ARG A 70 7.91 -15.44 1.69
C ARG A 70 8.63 -15.25 3.03
N LEU A 71 8.77 -14.01 3.48
CA LEU A 71 9.39 -13.69 4.78
C LEU A 71 8.58 -14.29 5.94
N ASN A 72 7.27 -14.06 5.95
CA ASN A 72 6.35 -14.55 6.98
C ASN A 72 6.32 -16.07 7.10
N GLN A 73 6.60 -16.81 6.02
CA GLN A 73 6.74 -18.27 6.03
C GLN A 73 8.07 -18.73 6.63
N ALA A 74 9.14 -17.95 6.45
CA ALA A 74 10.46 -18.27 6.98
C ALA A 74 10.63 -17.88 8.45
N THR A 75 9.83 -16.95 8.96
CA THR A 75 9.88 -16.48 10.36
C THR A 75 9.06 -17.36 11.29
N ARG A 76 9.60 -17.66 12.48
CA ARG A 76 8.85 -18.30 13.57
C ARG A 76 7.72 -17.38 14.06
N LYS A 77 6.52 -17.91 14.21
CA LYS A 77 5.38 -17.18 14.77
C LYS A 77 5.51 -17.09 16.28
N ASP A 78 5.30 -15.88 16.80
CA ASP A 78 5.08 -15.68 18.23
C ASP A 78 3.59 -15.85 18.56
N HIS A 79 3.30 -16.49 19.68
CA HIS A 79 1.94 -16.84 20.11
C HIS A 79 1.49 -15.95 21.27
N PHE A 80 1.57 -14.63 21.09
CA PHE A 80 1.01 -13.68 22.04
C PHE A 80 -0.53 -13.79 22.04
N PRO A 81 -1.18 -14.17 23.15
CA PRO A 81 -2.62 -14.34 23.19
C PRO A 81 -3.29 -12.97 23.14
N LEU A 82 -4.02 -12.68 22.06
CA LEU A 82 -4.92 -11.54 21.99
C LEU A 82 -6.30 -11.98 22.52
N PRO A 83 -6.95 -11.16 23.37
CA PRO A 83 -8.29 -11.47 23.84
C PRO A 83 -9.26 -11.48 22.65
N PHE A 84 -10.23 -12.40 22.69
CA PHE A 84 -11.36 -12.35 21.77
C PHE A 84 -12.31 -11.23 22.20
N ILE A 85 -12.88 -10.52 21.23
CA ILE A 85 -13.77 -9.37 21.49
C ILE A 85 -15.09 -9.81 22.14
N ASP A 86 -15.49 -11.05 21.90
CA ASP A 86 -16.82 -11.56 22.27
C ASP A 86 -16.88 -12.24 23.66
N GLN A 87 -15.85 -12.08 24.49
CA GLN A 87 -15.78 -12.57 25.88
C GLN A 87 -15.85 -11.41 26.87
#